data_AF-A0A4R6Y1A9-F1
#
_entry.id   AF-A0A4R6Y1A9-F1
#
_cell.length_a   1.000
_cell.length_b   1.000
_cell.length_c   1.000
_cell.angle_alpha   90.00
_cell.angle_beta   90.00
_cell.angle_gamma   90.00
#
_symmetry.space_group_name_H-M   'P 1'
#
loop_
_entity.id
_entity.type
_entity.pdbx_description
1 polymer ?
#
loop_
_entity_poly.entity_id
_entity_poly.type
_entity_poly.pdbx_seq_one_letter_code
_entity_poly.pdbx_strand_id
1 'polypeptide(L)'
;MLKSFTPTGYTIPLGMVYLDFIMEITMSEVVQVQVMGKTYPIVVQQDDWPESPREWSNLGTMSCLHRRYKLGDEQLPISDYCEAMTDHLSVLAYERFIKSEFSSKYLDSDNDELNRAGLDRAQAWVEQNMIVLPLYLMDHSGLSMRTSPFGCSWDSGQVGFIFCTKDKARQELGVKRLTARHIERIELMLKNEVELYSNYLNGSVYCYHSDELDVSSGGFFGYDHDESGLVESAISDISWVLRQKLKSHHQKLKSQITHKVPLHHRVPLPF
;
A
#
# COMPACT_ATOMS: atom_id res chain seq x y z
N MET A 1 -34.14 36.97 -14.48
CA MET A 1 -34.72 35.73 -15.06
C MET A 1 -33.81 35.26 -16.18
N LEU A 2 -32.88 34.34 -15.91
CA LEU A 2 -32.12 33.64 -16.94
C LEU A 2 -32.57 32.18 -16.89
N LYS A 3 -33.17 31.70 -17.97
CA LYS A 3 -33.56 30.30 -18.15
C LYS A 3 -32.54 29.65 -19.09
N SER A 4 -31.84 28.62 -18.63
CA SER A 4 -31.08 27.71 -19.50
C SER A 4 -31.96 26.53 -19.89
N PHE A 5 -31.95 26.18 -21.17
CA PHE A 5 -32.68 25.07 -21.78
C PHE A 5 -31.76 23.84 -21.89
N THR A 6 -32.29 22.65 -21.59
CA THR A 6 -31.73 21.35 -22.03
C THR A 6 -32.82 20.53 -22.74
N PRO A 7 -32.47 19.58 -23.64
CA PRO A 7 -33.37 19.05 -24.68
C PRO A 7 -34.34 17.94 -24.24
N THR A 8 -34.46 17.64 -22.96
CA THR A 8 -35.39 16.62 -22.46
C THR A 8 -36.16 17.22 -21.28
N GLY A 9 -37.43 17.57 -21.52
CA GLY A 9 -38.27 18.42 -20.68
C GLY A 9 -38.66 17.87 -19.31
N TYR A 10 -37.69 17.60 -18.44
CA TYR A 10 -37.88 17.38 -17.01
C TYR A 10 -37.33 18.58 -16.24
N THR A 11 -38.22 19.38 -15.64
CA THR A 11 -37.86 20.38 -14.64
C THR A 11 -37.55 19.67 -13.32
N ILE A 12 -36.28 19.49 -13.03
CA ILE A 12 -35.80 19.06 -11.72
C ILE A 12 -35.91 20.28 -10.77
N PRO A 13 -36.54 20.16 -9.59
CA PRO A 13 -36.61 21.28 -8.66
C PRO A 13 -35.20 21.71 -8.25
N LEU A 14 -34.94 23.02 -8.12
CA LEU A 14 -33.62 23.59 -7.83
C LEU A 14 -32.95 22.96 -6.59
N GLY A 15 -33.74 22.46 -5.62
CA GLY A 15 -33.25 21.77 -4.43
C GLY A 15 -32.79 20.31 -4.66
N MET A 16 -33.25 19.65 -5.72
CA MET A 16 -32.82 18.29 -6.08
C MET A 16 -31.53 18.35 -6.91
N VAL A 17 -31.38 19.37 -7.76
CA VAL A 17 -30.08 19.68 -8.40
C VAL A 17 -29.03 20.05 -7.36
N TYR A 18 -29.41 20.73 -6.26
CA TYR A 18 -28.48 21.05 -5.17
C TYR A 18 -28.07 19.83 -4.33
N LEU A 19 -28.97 18.86 -4.13
CA LEU A 19 -28.63 17.58 -3.48
C LEU A 19 -27.82 16.67 -4.39
N ASP A 20 -28.13 16.63 -5.68
CA ASP A 20 -27.34 15.89 -6.69
C ASP A 20 -25.98 16.56 -6.98
N PHE A 21 -25.85 17.88 -6.78
CA PHE A 21 -24.60 18.66 -6.90
C PHE A 21 -23.78 18.66 -5.60
N ILE A 22 -24.41 18.53 -4.42
CA ILE A 22 -23.70 18.23 -3.15
C ILE A 22 -23.37 16.73 -3.05
N MET A 23 -23.96 15.90 -3.91
CA MET A 23 -23.49 14.56 -4.25
C MET A 23 -22.42 14.56 -5.37
N GLU A 24 -21.77 15.68 -5.67
CA GLU A 24 -20.31 15.64 -5.92
C GLU A 24 -19.64 15.26 -4.59
N ILE A 25 -19.81 13.99 -4.24
CA ILE A 25 -19.32 13.33 -3.05
C ILE A 25 -17.80 13.48 -3.08
N THR A 26 -17.24 14.39 -2.29
CA THR A 26 -15.93 14.13 -1.71
C THR A 26 -16.10 12.79 -0.98
N MET A 27 -15.32 11.76 -1.34
CA MET A 27 -15.31 10.45 -0.66
C MET A 27 -14.70 10.60 0.74
N SER A 28 -15.22 11.53 1.50
CA SER A 28 -14.77 11.95 2.81
C SER A 28 -15.81 11.51 3.83
N GLU A 29 -15.38 10.77 4.83
CA GLU A 29 -16.20 10.36 5.95
C GLU A 29 -15.75 11.06 7.24
N VAL A 30 -16.67 11.21 8.20
CA VAL A 30 -16.34 11.77 9.52
C VAL A 30 -16.25 10.63 10.52
N VAL A 31 -15.06 10.42 11.05
CA VAL A 31 -14.77 9.42 12.08
C VAL A 31 -14.65 10.11 13.44
N GLN A 32 -15.21 9.50 14.47
CA GLN A 32 -15.19 10.02 15.84
C GLN A 32 -14.13 9.27 16.66
N VAL A 33 -13.08 9.97 17.09
CA VAL A 33 -12.01 9.37 17.89
C VAL A 33 -12.08 9.83 19.35
N GLN A 34 -11.80 8.92 20.29
CA GLN A 34 -11.79 9.24 21.72
C GLN A 34 -10.39 9.55 22.22
N VAL A 35 -10.18 10.77 22.73
CA VAL A 35 -8.91 11.21 23.29
C VAL A 35 -9.15 11.90 24.63
N MET A 36 -8.45 11.44 25.68
CA MET A 36 -8.56 12.01 27.04
C MET A 36 -10.00 12.12 27.57
N GLY A 37 -10.87 11.16 27.22
CA GLY A 37 -12.28 11.13 27.65
C GLY A 37 -13.19 12.09 26.88
N LYS A 38 -12.72 12.69 25.80
CA LYS A 38 -13.50 13.53 24.88
C LYS A 38 -13.49 12.95 23.48
N THR A 39 -14.54 13.23 22.73
CA THR A 39 -14.67 12.82 21.33
C THR A 39 -14.24 13.97 20.42
N TYR A 40 -13.41 13.66 19.43
CA TYR A 40 -12.97 14.60 18.41
C TYR A 40 -13.33 14.06 17.02
N PRO A 41 -13.94 14.88 16.15
CA PRO A 41 -14.15 14.49 14.76
C PRO A 41 -12.85 14.63 13.96
N ILE A 42 -12.56 13.61 13.16
CA ILE A 42 -11.61 13.69 12.06
C ILE A 42 -12.37 13.46 10.75
N VAL A 43 -11.92 14.12 9.69
CA VAL A 43 -12.40 13.88 8.33
C VAL A 43 -11.39 12.97 7.66
N VAL A 44 -11.81 11.77 7.27
CA VAL A 44 -11.03 10.80 6.52
C VAL A 44 -11.43 10.90 5.06
N GLN A 45 -10.48 10.89 4.15
CA GLN A 45 -10.72 10.91 2.71
C GLN A 45 -9.65 10.13 1.97
N GLN A 46 -9.90 9.79 0.71
CA GLN A 46 -8.88 9.18 -0.14
C GLN A 46 -7.67 10.13 -0.27
N ASP A 47 -6.47 9.58 -0.23
CA ASP A 47 -5.24 10.33 -0.42
C ASP A 47 -5.02 10.57 -1.92
N ASP A 48 -4.96 11.84 -2.32
CA ASP A 48 -4.74 12.24 -3.72
C ASP A 48 -3.27 12.11 -4.14
N TRP A 49 -2.34 12.05 -3.17
CA TRP A 49 -0.90 12.03 -3.43
C TRP A 49 -0.18 10.90 -2.68
N PRO A 50 -0.65 9.63 -2.80
CA PRO A 50 -0.05 8.53 -2.08
C PRO A 50 1.31 8.16 -2.69
N GLU A 51 2.32 8.02 -1.83
CA GLU A 51 3.60 7.42 -2.22
C GLU A 51 3.39 5.93 -2.52
N SER A 52 4.07 5.40 -3.55
CA SER A 52 4.00 3.97 -3.82
C SER A 52 4.77 3.19 -2.75
N PRO A 53 4.19 2.15 -2.12
CA PRO A 53 4.90 1.35 -1.14
C PRO A 53 6.08 0.57 -1.75
N ARG A 54 6.17 0.49 -3.09
CA ARG A 54 7.31 -0.10 -3.80
C ARG A 54 8.54 0.82 -3.89
N GLU A 55 8.38 2.10 -3.63
CA GLU A 55 9.50 3.06 -3.53
C GLU A 55 10.21 2.99 -2.16
N TRP A 56 9.63 2.26 -1.20
CA TRP A 56 10.18 2.06 0.13
C TRP A 56 11.23 0.94 0.19
N SER A 57 11.84 0.77 1.37
CA SER A 57 12.73 -0.35 1.67
C SER A 57 11.92 -1.63 1.88
N ASN A 58 11.78 -2.42 0.81
CA ASN A 58 11.05 -3.70 0.82
C ASN A 58 11.97 -4.91 1.03
N LEU A 59 11.45 -5.96 1.67
CA LEU A 59 12.09 -7.27 1.75
C LEU A 59 12.01 -7.99 0.41
N GLY A 60 10.81 -8.02 -0.18
CA GLY A 60 10.54 -8.65 -1.46
C GLY A 60 10.96 -7.81 -2.66
N THR A 61 11.34 -8.47 -3.74
CA THR A 61 11.40 -7.89 -5.09
C THR A 61 10.27 -8.45 -5.92
N MET A 62 9.45 -7.58 -6.50
CA MET A 62 8.37 -7.93 -7.42
C MET A 62 8.87 -7.83 -8.86
N SER A 63 8.89 -8.96 -9.56
CA SER A 63 9.17 -9.02 -10.99
C SER A 63 7.90 -9.42 -11.72
N CYS A 64 7.43 -8.52 -12.57
CA CYS A 64 6.12 -8.58 -13.20
C CYS A 64 6.22 -8.58 -14.73
N LEU A 65 5.30 -9.30 -15.35
CA LEU A 65 5.06 -9.36 -16.78
C LEU A 65 3.58 -9.04 -17.01
N HIS A 66 3.29 -7.82 -17.46
CA HIS A 66 1.94 -7.42 -17.83
C HIS A 66 1.94 -6.53 -19.07
N ARG A 67 0.94 -6.70 -19.95
CA ARG A 67 0.87 -6.00 -21.24
C ARG A 67 0.37 -4.55 -21.12
N ARG A 68 -0.49 -4.29 -20.14
CA ARG A 68 -1.20 -3.00 -19.99
C ARG A 68 -0.64 -2.12 -18.88
N TYR A 69 0.02 -2.73 -17.89
CA TYR A 69 0.43 -2.04 -16.66
C TYR A 69 1.92 -2.28 -16.42
N LYS A 70 2.60 -1.24 -15.94
CA LYS A 70 3.93 -1.36 -15.36
C LYS A 70 3.75 -1.64 -13.87
N LEU A 71 4.16 -2.83 -13.44
CA LEU A 71 3.86 -3.34 -12.10
C LEU A 71 5.14 -3.75 -11.37
N GLY A 72 5.10 -3.71 -10.04
CA GLY A 72 6.20 -4.15 -9.20
C GLY A 72 7.47 -3.31 -9.40
N ASP A 73 8.62 -3.93 -9.18
CA ASP A 73 9.93 -3.27 -9.23
C ASP A 73 10.62 -3.48 -10.58
N GLU A 74 10.43 -4.67 -11.16
CA GLU A 74 11.08 -5.11 -12.40
C GLU A 74 10.05 -5.53 -13.43
N GLN A 75 10.11 -4.94 -14.63
CA GLN A 75 9.25 -5.32 -15.75
C GLN A 75 9.99 -6.28 -16.68
N LEU A 76 9.49 -7.51 -16.82
CA LEU A 76 9.99 -8.48 -17.78
C LEU A 76 9.48 -8.16 -19.20
N PRO A 77 10.28 -8.40 -20.25
CA PRO A 77 9.89 -8.11 -21.63
C PRO A 77 8.86 -9.11 -22.17
N ILE A 78 7.94 -8.61 -23.01
CA ILE A 78 6.87 -9.42 -23.62
C ILE A 78 7.43 -10.42 -24.66
N SER A 79 8.67 -10.28 -25.15
CA SER A 79 9.29 -11.30 -26.03
C SER A 79 9.41 -12.67 -25.36
N ASP A 80 9.39 -12.71 -24.03
CA ASP A 80 9.48 -13.93 -23.22
C ASP A 80 8.10 -14.62 -23.06
N TYR A 81 7.06 -14.05 -23.68
CA TYR A 81 5.66 -14.47 -23.56
C TYR A 81 5.36 -15.81 -24.26
N CYS A 82 6.25 -16.31 -25.12
CA CYS A 82 5.88 -17.40 -26.04
C CYS A 82 6.27 -18.83 -25.65
N GLU A 83 7.00 -19.09 -24.55
CA GLU A 83 7.27 -20.50 -24.13
C GLU A 83 7.15 -20.81 -22.62
N ALA A 84 7.08 -19.81 -21.73
CA ALA A 84 7.33 -20.05 -20.30
C ALA A 84 6.11 -19.86 -19.37
N MET A 85 4.89 -20.11 -19.84
CA MET A 85 3.71 -20.09 -18.95
C MET A 85 3.73 -21.22 -17.90
N THR A 86 4.63 -22.20 -18.03
CA THR A 86 4.83 -23.29 -17.06
C THR A 86 6.04 -23.11 -16.13
N ASP A 87 6.96 -22.18 -16.42
CA ASP A 87 8.30 -22.21 -15.81
C ASP A 87 8.88 -20.81 -15.53
N HIS A 88 8.05 -19.87 -15.10
CA HIS A 88 8.49 -18.50 -14.83
C HIS A 88 9.58 -18.41 -13.73
N LEU A 89 9.71 -19.40 -12.82
CA LEU A 89 10.85 -19.49 -11.90
C LEU A 89 12.17 -19.64 -12.66
N SER A 90 12.16 -20.43 -13.72
CA SER A 90 13.29 -20.68 -14.59
C SER A 90 13.66 -19.42 -15.39
N VAL A 91 12.68 -18.57 -15.76
CA VAL A 91 12.92 -17.26 -16.39
C VAL A 91 13.56 -16.27 -15.41
N LEU A 92 13.07 -16.19 -14.16
CA LEU A 92 13.70 -15.35 -13.13
C LEU A 92 15.13 -15.81 -12.82
N ALA A 93 15.34 -17.12 -12.73
CA ALA A 93 16.66 -17.73 -12.59
C ALA A 93 17.55 -17.44 -13.80
N TYR A 94 16.97 -17.49 -15.01
CA TYR A 94 17.69 -17.25 -16.25
C TYR A 94 18.21 -15.81 -16.34
N GLU A 95 17.32 -14.82 -16.19
CA GLU A 95 17.69 -13.40 -16.32
C GLU A 95 18.69 -12.96 -15.24
N ARG A 96 18.53 -13.43 -13.98
CA ARG A 96 19.40 -13.00 -12.89
C ARG A 96 20.68 -13.82 -12.74
N PHE A 97 20.62 -15.14 -12.96
CA PHE A 97 21.72 -16.06 -12.67
C PHE A 97 22.36 -16.65 -13.93
N ILE A 98 21.59 -17.14 -14.89
CA ILE A 98 22.18 -17.78 -16.09
C ILE A 98 22.87 -16.74 -16.97
N LYS A 99 22.26 -15.57 -17.16
CA LYS A 99 22.80 -14.50 -18.00
C LYS A 99 24.09 -13.88 -17.42
N SER A 100 24.23 -13.87 -16.09
CA SER A 100 25.36 -13.26 -15.38
C SER A 100 26.51 -14.24 -15.06
N GLU A 101 26.21 -15.48 -14.65
CA GLU A 101 27.20 -16.49 -14.24
C GLU A 101 27.44 -17.58 -15.31
N PHE A 102 26.49 -17.84 -16.21
CA PHE A 102 26.52 -18.98 -17.15
C PHE A 102 26.60 -18.57 -18.64
N SER A 103 27.10 -17.37 -18.92
CA SER A 103 27.27 -16.88 -20.29
C SER A 103 28.14 -17.82 -21.16
N SER A 104 27.63 -18.11 -22.37
CA SER A 104 28.20 -18.83 -23.52
C SER A 104 28.46 -20.35 -23.44
N LYS A 105 28.47 -20.99 -22.26
CA LYS A 105 28.91 -22.39 -22.15
C LYS A 105 27.79 -23.44 -22.23
N TYR A 106 26.55 -23.06 -21.97
CA TYR A 106 25.43 -24.01 -21.79
C TYR A 106 24.17 -23.68 -22.60
N LEU A 107 24.15 -22.54 -23.31
CA LEU A 107 23.07 -22.17 -24.21
C LEU A 107 23.61 -22.29 -25.63
N ASP A 108 23.46 -23.48 -26.19
CA ASP A 108 23.61 -23.70 -27.62
C ASP A 108 22.21 -23.53 -28.23
N SER A 109 22.03 -22.59 -29.16
CA SER A 109 20.70 -22.28 -29.71
C SER A 109 20.03 -23.48 -30.39
N ASP A 110 20.83 -24.49 -30.71
CA ASP A 110 20.42 -25.66 -31.49
C ASP A 110 20.24 -26.92 -30.62
N ASN A 111 20.35 -26.83 -29.28
CA ASN A 111 20.26 -27.99 -28.38
C ASN A 111 19.22 -27.82 -27.24
N ASP A 112 17.99 -28.22 -27.54
CA ASP A 112 16.84 -28.20 -26.62
C ASP A 112 17.06 -28.97 -25.30
N GLU A 113 17.83 -30.06 -25.32
CA GLU A 113 18.09 -30.88 -24.13
C GLU A 113 19.06 -30.18 -23.16
N LEU A 114 20.06 -29.49 -23.71
CA LEU A 114 20.99 -28.66 -22.95
C LEU A 114 20.26 -27.46 -22.31
N ASN A 115 19.31 -26.88 -23.06
CA ASN A 115 18.44 -25.79 -22.58
C ASN A 115 17.54 -26.27 -21.42
N ARG A 116 16.90 -27.43 -21.54
CA ARG A 116 16.06 -28.01 -20.47
C ARG A 116 16.86 -28.32 -19.21
N ALA A 117 18.02 -28.96 -19.34
CA ALA A 117 18.89 -29.24 -18.20
C ALA A 117 19.45 -27.95 -17.55
N GLY A 118 19.58 -26.87 -18.31
CA GLY A 118 19.88 -25.53 -17.81
C GLY A 118 18.74 -25.00 -16.93
N LEU A 119 17.50 -25.07 -17.41
CA LEU A 119 16.29 -24.62 -16.70
C LEU A 119 16.07 -25.41 -15.40
N ASP A 120 16.19 -26.75 -15.43
CA ASP A 120 16.04 -27.60 -14.24
C ASP A 120 17.05 -27.22 -13.13
N ARG A 121 18.31 -26.94 -13.50
CA ARG A 121 19.33 -26.48 -12.55
C ARG A 121 19.00 -25.09 -11.99
N ALA A 122 18.47 -24.21 -12.83
CA ALA A 122 18.07 -22.86 -12.46
C ALA A 122 16.94 -22.90 -11.43
N GLN A 123 15.91 -23.72 -11.71
CA GLN A 123 14.79 -23.94 -10.80
C GLN A 123 15.28 -24.51 -9.46
N ALA A 124 16.10 -25.57 -9.47
CA ALA A 124 16.64 -26.17 -8.25
C ALA A 124 17.45 -25.16 -7.43
N TRP A 125 18.21 -24.29 -8.10
CA TRP A 125 18.95 -23.22 -7.42
C TRP A 125 18.00 -22.21 -6.75
N VAL A 126 16.95 -21.77 -7.44
CA VAL A 126 15.94 -20.84 -6.89
C VAL A 126 15.26 -21.46 -5.67
N GLU A 127 14.80 -22.70 -5.76
CA GLU A 127 14.17 -23.42 -4.64
C GLU A 127 15.13 -23.55 -3.44
N GLN A 128 16.42 -23.77 -3.70
CA GLN A 128 17.46 -23.88 -2.68
C GLN A 128 17.82 -22.54 -2.04
N ASN A 129 17.78 -21.42 -2.77
CA ASN A 129 18.38 -20.15 -2.34
C ASN A 129 17.37 -19.01 -2.14
N MET A 130 16.12 -19.16 -2.56
CA MET A 130 15.12 -18.09 -2.54
C MET A 130 13.83 -18.55 -1.85
N ILE A 131 13.02 -17.58 -1.46
CA ILE A 131 11.63 -17.75 -1.05
C ILE A 131 10.82 -16.95 -2.06
N VAL A 132 9.88 -17.60 -2.76
CA VAL A 132 9.19 -17.05 -3.92
C VAL A 132 7.69 -17.31 -3.79
N LEU A 133 6.88 -16.30 -4.07
CA LEU A 133 5.42 -16.41 -4.15
C LEU A 133 4.94 -15.91 -5.51
N PRO A 134 3.99 -16.61 -6.16
CA PRO A 134 3.40 -16.14 -7.40
C PRO A 134 2.60 -14.86 -7.17
N LEU A 135 2.52 -13.99 -8.18
CA LEU A 135 1.68 -12.80 -8.18
C LEU A 135 0.57 -12.98 -9.19
N TYR A 136 -0.67 -12.78 -8.75
CA TYR A 136 -1.85 -12.76 -9.58
C TYR A 136 -2.44 -11.36 -9.56
N LEU A 137 -2.92 -10.91 -10.71
CA LEU A 137 -3.62 -9.63 -10.87
C LEU A 137 -5.05 -9.89 -11.31
N MET A 138 -5.98 -9.12 -10.77
CA MET A 138 -7.36 -9.01 -11.24
C MET A 138 -7.62 -7.57 -11.68
N ASP A 139 -8.25 -7.41 -12.83
CA ASP A 139 -8.56 -6.13 -13.46
C ASP A 139 -10.08 -5.96 -13.60
N HIS A 140 -10.75 -5.54 -12.52
CA HIS A 140 -12.21 -5.40 -12.41
C HIS A 140 -12.59 -4.14 -11.63
N SER A 141 -12.77 -3.02 -12.32
CA SER A 141 -13.11 -1.70 -11.72
C SER A 141 -12.06 -1.15 -10.73
N GLY A 142 -10.88 -1.78 -10.71
CA GLY A 142 -9.74 -1.50 -9.84
C GLY A 142 -8.76 -2.66 -9.96
N LEU A 143 -7.46 -2.37 -9.78
CA LEU A 143 -6.42 -3.38 -9.84
C LEU A 143 -6.24 -4.03 -8.48
N SER A 144 -6.38 -5.35 -8.40
CA SER A 144 -6.11 -6.11 -7.18
C SER A 144 -5.02 -7.14 -7.42
N MET A 145 -4.04 -7.19 -6.51
CA MET A 145 -2.93 -8.14 -6.58
C MET A 145 -2.90 -9.03 -5.34
N ARG A 146 -2.58 -10.31 -5.54
CA ARG A 146 -2.41 -11.27 -4.42
C ARG A 146 -1.51 -12.43 -4.79
N THR A 147 -1.15 -13.24 -3.80
CA THR A 147 -0.26 -14.39 -4.00
C THR A 147 -0.96 -15.73 -4.27
N SER A 148 -2.23 -15.69 -4.69
CA SER A 148 -3.05 -16.86 -4.98
C SER A 148 -4.01 -16.59 -6.16
N PRO A 149 -4.35 -17.61 -6.97
CA PRO A 149 -5.21 -17.42 -8.14
C PRO A 149 -6.58 -16.84 -7.77
N PHE A 150 -7.12 -15.92 -8.58
CA PHE A 150 -8.51 -15.47 -8.45
C PHE A 150 -9.49 -16.52 -8.97
N GLY A 151 -10.72 -16.49 -8.44
CA GLY A 151 -11.80 -17.35 -8.93
C GLY A 151 -12.41 -16.91 -10.27
N CYS A 152 -11.90 -15.83 -10.88
CA CYS A 152 -12.41 -15.28 -12.13
C CYS A 152 -11.43 -15.54 -13.27
N SER A 153 -11.81 -16.38 -14.25
CA SER A 153 -10.94 -16.77 -15.36
C SER A 153 -10.78 -15.71 -16.46
N TRP A 154 -11.67 -14.70 -16.50
CA TRP A 154 -11.73 -13.74 -17.62
C TRP A 154 -10.79 -12.55 -17.42
N ASP A 155 -10.79 -11.99 -16.21
CA ASP A 155 -10.10 -10.74 -15.89
C ASP A 155 -9.00 -10.93 -14.83
N SER A 156 -8.51 -12.16 -14.68
CA SER A 156 -7.37 -12.43 -13.82
C SER A 156 -6.37 -13.41 -14.42
N GLY A 157 -5.13 -13.34 -13.93
CA GLY A 157 -4.07 -14.26 -14.32
C GLY A 157 -2.82 -14.07 -13.47
N GLN A 158 -1.88 -15.02 -13.57
CA GLN A 158 -0.56 -14.84 -12.99
C GLN A 158 0.20 -13.79 -13.81
N VAL A 159 0.78 -12.82 -13.12
CA VAL A 159 1.51 -11.69 -13.71
C VAL A 159 2.97 -11.61 -13.26
N GLY A 160 3.44 -12.52 -12.42
CA GLY A 160 4.83 -12.53 -12.00
C GLY A 160 5.08 -13.24 -10.67
N PHE A 161 6.09 -12.77 -9.94
CA PHE A 161 6.42 -13.23 -8.59
C PHE A 161 6.95 -12.11 -7.71
N ILE A 162 6.75 -12.30 -6.41
CA ILE A 162 7.51 -11.62 -5.37
C ILE A 162 8.49 -12.61 -4.75
N PHE A 163 9.73 -12.18 -4.52
CA PHE A 163 10.76 -13.04 -3.97
C PHE A 163 11.77 -12.32 -3.10
N CYS A 164 12.45 -13.07 -2.23
CA CYS A 164 13.66 -12.63 -1.57
C CYS A 164 14.68 -13.77 -1.50
N THR A 165 15.97 -13.44 -1.38
CA THR A 165 17.00 -14.45 -1.13
C THR A 165 16.91 -14.94 0.32
N LYS A 166 17.29 -16.20 0.56
CA LYS A 166 17.38 -16.77 1.91
C LYS A 166 18.41 -16.03 2.76
N ASP A 167 19.42 -15.40 2.16
CA ASP A 167 20.35 -14.53 2.88
C ASP A 167 19.70 -13.23 3.36
N LYS A 168 18.91 -12.57 2.51
CA LYS A 168 18.15 -11.38 2.92
C LYS A 168 17.15 -11.72 4.03
N ALA A 169 16.46 -12.87 3.91
CA ALA A 169 15.58 -13.38 4.96
C ALA A 169 16.31 -13.64 6.30
N ARG A 170 17.54 -14.17 6.26
CA ARG A 170 18.38 -14.36 7.46
C ARG A 170 18.74 -13.04 8.11
N GLN A 171 19.11 -12.03 7.32
CA GLN A 171 19.46 -10.70 7.80
C GLN A 171 18.25 -10.02 8.45
N GLU A 172 17.11 -10.03 7.76
CA GLU A 172 15.84 -9.44 8.24
C GLU A 172 15.41 -10.02 9.59
N LEU A 173 15.51 -11.35 9.75
CA LEU A 173 15.14 -12.02 10.99
C LEU A 173 16.26 -12.04 12.05
N GLY A 174 17.48 -11.63 11.70
CA GLY A 174 18.65 -11.73 12.58
C GLY A 174 19.06 -13.16 12.93
N VAL A 175 18.86 -14.14 12.03
CA VAL A 175 19.10 -15.57 12.30
C VAL A 175 20.18 -16.16 11.40
N LYS A 176 20.95 -17.13 11.94
CA LYS A 176 21.98 -17.85 11.15
C LYS A 176 21.41 -18.95 10.25
N ARG A 177 20.27 -19.54 10.62
CA ARG A 177 19.63 -20.66 9.91
C ARG A 177 18.12 -20.42 9.81
N LEU A 178 17.55 -20.76 8.64
CA LEU A 178 16.12 -20.71 8.41
C LEU A 178 15.49 -22.06 8.79
N THR A 179 14.41 -21.99 9.57
CA THR A 179 13.53 -23.11 9.89
C THR A 179 12.24 -22.96 9.06
N ALA A 180 11.38 -23.97 9.05
CA ALA A 180 10.07 -23.87 8.39
C ALA A 180 9.26 -22.67 8.91
N ARG A 181 9.23 -22.45 10.23
CA ARG A 181 8.58 -21.30 10.86
C ARG A 181 9.17 -19.95 10.41
N HIS A 182 10.48 -19.88 10.16
CA HIS A 182 11.09 -18.67 9.62
C HIS A 182 10.64 -18.42 8.17
N ILE A 183 10.52 -19.48 7.36
CA ILE A 183 10.04 -19.38 5.98
C ILE A 183 8.59 -18.91 5.96
N GLU A 184 7.71 -19.51 6.78
CA GLU A 184 6.31 -19.08 6.92
C GLU A 184 6.18 -17.60 7.30
N ARG A 185 7.03 -17.12 8.23
CA ARG A 185 7.06 -15.71 8.62
C ARG A 185 7.47 -14.81 7.46
N ILE A 186 8.46 -15.21 6.66
CA ILE A 186 8.90 -14.44 5.49
C ILE A 186 7.82 -14.43 4.41
N GLU A 187 7.17 -15.56 4.14
CA GLU A 187 6.05 -15.63 3.21
C GLU A 187 4.90 -14.71 3.64
N LEU A 188 4.62 -14.62 4.94
CA LEU A 188 3.65 -13.66 5.47
C LEU A 188 4.08 -12.21 5.21
N MET A 189 5.36 -11.87 5.44
CA MET A 189 5.88 -10.54 5.15
C MET A 189 5.76 -10.18 3.65
N LEU A 190 6.09 -11.12 2.76
CA LEU A 190 5.93 -10.93 1.32
C LEU A 190 4.44 -10.77 0.93
N LYS A 191 3.53 -11.52 1.54
CA LYS A 191 2.08 -11.36 1.33
C LYS A 191 1.60 -9.97 1.74
N ASN A 192 2.08 -9.47 2.88
CA ASN A 192 1.74 -8.13 3.36
C ASN A 192 2.26 -7.03 2.42
N GLU A 193 3.46 -7.18 1.85
CA GLU A 193 3.96 -6.25 0.81
C GLU A 193 3.06 -6.24 -0.43
N VAL A 194 2.57 -7.41 -0.85
CA VAL A 194 1.63 -7.52 -1.98
C VAL A 194 0.29 -6.88 -1.65
N GLU A 195 -0.20 -7.05 -0.43
CA GLU A 195 -1.45 -6.44 0.03
C GLU A 195 -1.37 -4.91 0.07
N LEU A 196 -0.29 -4.35 0.63
CA LEU A 196 -0.03 -2.90 0.61
C LEU A 196 0.04 -2.37 -0.83
N TYR A 197 0.74 -3.08 -1.71
CA TYR A 197 0.79 -2.69 -3.12
C TYR A 197 -0.56 -2.84 -3.82
N SER A 198 -1.38 -3.83 -3.46
CA SER A 198 -2.75 -3.95 -3.97
C SER A 198 -3.62 -2.77 -3.53
N ASN A 199 -3.49 -2.32 -2.28
CA ASN A 199 -4.18 -1.13 -1.77
C ASN A 199 -3.72 0.15 -2.48
N TYR A 200 -2.44 0.24 -2.85
CA TYR A 200 -1.96 1.32 -3.71
C TYR A 200 -2.61 1.26 -5.09
N LEU A 201 -2.58 0.08 -5.73
CA LEU A 201 -3.05 -0.11 -7.11
C LEU A 201 -4.56 0.11 -7.29
N ASN A 202 -5.37 -0.21 -6.27
CA ASN A 202 -6.82 0.04 -6.30
C ASN A 202 -7.20 1.44 -5.75
N GLY A 203 -6.24 2.24 -5.30
CA GLY A 203 -6.48 3.56 -4.72
C GLY A 203 -7.02 3.55 -3.29
N SER A 204 -7.01 2.43 -2.58
CA SER A 204 -7.37 2.33 -1.16
C SER A 204 -6.25 2.87 -0.27
N VAL A 205 -5.92 4.14 -0.45
CA VAL A 205 -4.98 4.90 0.38
C VAL A 205 -5.71 6.13 0.89
N TYR A 206 -5.59 6.39 2.19
CA TYR A 206 -6.41 7.39 2.87
C TYR A 206 -5.54 8.33 3.69
N CYS A 207 -6.10 9.51 3.93
CA CYS A 207 -5.57 10.52 4.83
C CYS A 207 -6.67 11.00 5.77
N TYR A 208 -6.28 11.61 6.88
CA TYR A 208 -7.21 12.26 7.79
C TYR A 208 -6.76 13.69 8.09
N HIS A 209 -7.72 14.53 8.44
CA HIS A 209 -7.46 15.86 8.98
C HIS A 209 -8.48 16.26 10.04
N SER A 210 -8.08 17.21 10.89
CA SER A 210 -8.96 17.89 11.85
C SER A 210 -8.70 19.38 11.81
N ASP A 211 -9.62 20.13 11.21
CA ASP A 211 -9.53 21.60 11.10
C ASP A 211 -9.50 22.29 12.47
N GLU A 212 -10.21 21.74 13.46
CA GLU A 212 -10.25 22.29 14.82
C GLU A 212 -8.89 22.24 15.52
N LEU A 213 -8.12 21.19 15.23
CA LEU A 213 -6.86 20.90 15.90
C LEU A 213 -5.64 21.18 15.04
N ASP A 214 -5.84 21.52 13.76
CA ASP A 214 -4.79 21.75 12.76
C ASP A 214 -3.82 20.56 12.69
N VAL A 215 -4.38 19.35 12.60
CA VAL A 215 -3.63 18.10 12.42
C VAL A 215 -4.07 17.41 11.14
N SER A 216 -3.12 16.86 10.41
CA SER A 216 -3.38 16.02 9.23
C SER A 216 -2.24 15.03 9.02
N SER A 217 -2.56 13.87 8.46
CA SER A 217 -1.60 12.85 8.07
C SER A 217 -2.19 11.97 6.96
N GLY A 218 -1.34 11.40 6.11
CA GLY A 218 -1.73 10.60 4.94
C GLY A 218 -0.88 9.35 4.78
N GLY A 219 -1.14 8.60 3.70
CA GLY A 219 -0.43 7.34 3.41
C GLY A 219 -0.90 6.13 4.21
N PHE A 220 -2.17 6.07 4.62
CA PHE A 220 -2.74 4.90 5.29
C PHE A 220 -3.36 3.93 4.27
N PHE A 221 -2.81 2.73 4.16
CA PHE A 221 -3.21 1.75 3.14
C PHE A 221 -4.29 0.81 3.69
N GLY A 222 -5.43 0.76 3.00
CA GLY A 222 -6.57 -0.10 3.33
C GLY A 222 -7.81 0.69 3.75
N TYR A 223 -8.99 0.15 3.43
CA TYR A 223 -10.28 0.78 3.73
C TYR A 223 -10.71 0.62 5.20
N ASP A 224 -10.15 -0.36 5.91
CA ASP A 224 -10.36 -0.50 7.34
C ASP A 224 -9.41 0.45 8.09
N HIS A 225 -9.97 1.53 8.63
CA HIS A 225 -9.21 2.61 9.25
C HIS A 225 -8.64 2.24 10.63
N ASP A 226 -9.15 1.18 11.26
CA ASP A 226 -8.57 0.63 12.48
C ASP A 226 -7.36 -0.26 12.13
N GLU A 227 -7.51 -1.17 11.15
CA GLU A 227 -6.42 -2.08 10.75
C GLU A 227 -5.27 -1.37 10.02
N SER A 228 -5.55 -0.33 9.24
CA SER A 228 -4.54 0.47 8.53
C SER A 228 -3.72 1.38 9.46
N GLY A 229 -4.10 1.51 10.73
CA GLY A 229 -3.43 2.38 11.71
C GLY A 229 -3.80 3.85 11.59
N LEU A 230 -4.74 4.22 10.71
CA LEU A 230 -5.20 5.60 10.54
C LEU A 230 -5.78 6.15 11.86
N VAL A 231 -6.68 5.40 12.49
CA VAL A 231 -7.33 5.80 13.74
C VAL A 231 -6.33 5.93 14.89
N GLU A 232 -5.37 5.01 15.00
CA GLU A 232 -4.31 5.07 16.01
C GLU A 232 -3.41 6.30 15.83
N SER A 233 -3.04 6.61 14.59
CA SER A 233 -2.26 7.80 14.27
C SER A 233 -3.03 9.07 14.63
N ALA A 234 -4.30 9.18 14.26
CA ALA A 234 -5.15 10.32 14.60
C ALA A 234 -5.27 10.54 16.11
N ILE A 235 -5.50 9.47 16.88
CA ILE A 235 -5.53 9.53 18.35
C ILE A 235 -4.20 10.05 18.90
N SER A 236 -3.09 9.58 18.35
CA SER A 236 -1.74 9.96 18.79
C SER A 236 -1.44 11.44 18.52
N ASP A 237 -1.76 11.94 17.33
CA ASP A 237 -1.50 13.32 16.92
C ASP A 237 -2.38 14.30 17.69
N ILE A 238 -3.67 14.00 17.83
CA ILE A 238 -4.60 14.78 18.66
C ILE A 238 -4.13 14.78 20.12
N SER A 239 -3.77 13.62 20.66
CA SER A 239 -3.22 13.51 22.03
C SER A 239 -1.99 14.38 22.22
N TRP A 240 -1.09 14.42 21.24
CA TRP A 240 0.10 15.24 21.30
C TRP A 240 -0.25 16.74 21.30
N VAL A 241 -1.11 17.20 20.40
CA VAL A 241 -1.55 18.61 20.32
C VAL A 241 -2.19 19.05 21.63
N LEU A 242 -3.09 18.24 22.19
CA LEU A 242 -3.77 18.55 23.45
C LEU A 242 -2.76 18.67 24.61
N ARG A 243 -1.77 17.78 24.68
CA ARG A 243 -0.68 17.88 25.68
C ARG A 243 0.15 19.14 25.50
N GLN A 244 0.46 19.57 24.28
CA GLN A 244 1.19 20.82 24.02
C GLN A 244 0.38 22.05 24.46
N LYS A 245 -0.93 22.07 24.15
CA LYS A 245 -1.83 23.15 24.59
C LYS A 245 -1.93 23.21 26.12
N LEU A 246 -2.07 22.06 26.80
CA LEU A 246 -2.06 21.95 28.27
C LEU A 246 -0.76 22.46 28.88
N LYS A 247 0.39 22.03 28.35
CA LYS A 247 1.72 22.47 28.81
C LYS A 247 1.89 23.99 28.66
N SER A 248 1.52 24.53 27.52
CA SER A 248 1.60 25.98 27.22
C SER A 248 0.70 26.80 28.15
N HIS A 249 -0.52 26.32 28.40
CA HIS A 249 -1.43 26.95 29.35
C HIS A 249 -0.88 26.93 30.78
N HIS A 250 -0.34 25.80 31.23
CA HIS A 250 0.27 25.68 32.55
C HIS A 250 1.43 26.66 32.73
N GLN A 251 2.30 26.79 31.72
CA GLN A 251 3.38 27.79 31.71
C GLN A 251 2.85 29.23 31.77
N LYS A 252 1.80 29.54 30.99
CA LYS A 252 1.12 30.85 31.01
C LYS A 252 0.52 31.15 32.39
N LEU A 253 -0.18 30.18 32.99
CA LEU A 253 -0.74 30.31 34.33
C LEU A 253 0.34 30.54 35.39
N LYS A 254 1.44 29.78 35.35
CA LYS A 254 2.59 29.99 36.24
C LYS A 254 3.11 31.42 36.13
N SER A 255 3.33 31.91 34.91
CA SER A 255 3.76 33.29 34.68
C SER A 255 2.75 34.31 35.23
N GLN A 256 1.45 34.13 34.97
CA GLN A 256 0.40 35.01 35.49
C GLN A 256 0.34 35.03 37.03
N ILE A 257 0.58 33.89 37.68
CA ILE A 257 0.68 33.80 39.14
C ILE A 257 1.90 34.58 39.63
N THR A 258 3.08 34.37 39.03
CA THR A 258 4.31 35.09 39.38
C THR A 258 4.14 36.61 39.27
N HIS A 259 3.45 37.08 38.23
CA HIS A 259 3.19 38.50 38.00
C HIS A 259 1.93 39.03 38.71
N LYS A 260 1.33 38.24 39.62
CA LYS A 260 0.13 38.61 40.40
C LYS A 260 -1.05 39.09 39.55
N VAL A 261 -1.21 38.56 38.33
CA VAL A 261 -2.34 38.86 37.45
C VAL A 261 -3.64 38.44 38.15
N PRO A 262 -4.65 39.33 38.29
CA PRO A 262 -5.92 39.01 38.92
C PRO A 262 -6.62 37.80 38.28
N LEU A 263 -7.34 37.01 39.09
CA LEU A 263 -7.97 35.76 38.64
C LEU A 263 -8.93 35.95 37.46
N HIS A 264 -9.71 37.02 37.43
CA HIS A 264 -10.67 37.30 36.36
C HIS A 264 -10.02 37.62 35.00
N HIS A 265 -8.71 37.88 34.96
CA HIS A 265 -7.93 38.03 33.73
C HIS A 265 -7.27 36.72 33.27
N ARG A 266 -7.39 35.62 34.03
CA ARG A 266 -6.82 34.32 33.69
C ARG A 266 -7.85 33.51 32.90
N VAL A 267 -7.71 33.53 31.58
CA VAL A 267 -8.61 32.78 30.68
C VAL A 267 -8.35 31.26 30.84
N PRO A 268 -9.36 30.44 31.16
CA PRO A 268 -9.22 28.99 31.23
C PRO A 268 -9.01 28.36 29.85
N LEU A 269 -8.47 27.14 29.81
CA LEU A 269 -8.44 26.35 28.58
C LEU A 269 -9.87 26.00 28.14
N PRO A 270 -10.21 26.13 26.84
CA PRO A 270 -11.57 25.93 26.33
C PRO A 270 -11.99 24.45 26.21
N PHE A 271 -11.12 23.51 26.53
CA PHE A 271 -11.38 22.07 26.50
C PHE A 271 -10.71 21.38 27.70
#